data_AF-A7IJK3-F1
#
_entry.id   AF-A7IJK3-F1
#
_cell.length_a   1.000
_cell.length_b   1.000
_cell.length_c   1.000
_cell.angle_alpha   90.00
_cell.angle_beta   90.00
_cell.angle_gamma   90.00
#
_symmetry.space_group_name_H-M   'P 1'
#
loop_
_entity.id
_entity.type
_entity.pdbx_description
1 polymer ?
#
loop_
_entity_poly.entity_id
_entity_poly.type
_entity_poly.pdbx_seq_one_letter_code
_entity_poly.pdbx_strand_id
1 'polypeptide(L)'
;MPEPDPYPLAEERRLFYVALTRARRQVRICTLADAPSRFLIELARTGAVEIEAEEGVLSPCPKCGCGTMKRYDGQYGPFEACSTHPRCDFKRNISVESSRAGAPSNRVRIARPMSVGDYCPTCGDGSMVVRSGGAYQPFLACSGYPSCKTTAALDGGTEGGATRRQTLPG
;
A
#
# COMPACT_ATOMS: atom_id res chain seq x y z
N MET A 1 46.64 19.52 -2.70
CA MET A 1 45.64 18.81 -3.55
C MET A 1 44.30 19.49 -3.31
N PRO A 2 43.48 19.74 -4.35
CA PRO A 2 42.12 20.22 -4.13
C PRO A 2 41.34 19.20 -3.28
N GLU A 3 40.47 19.69 -2.41
CA GLU A 3 39.65 18.85 -1.54
C GLU A 3 38.73 17.93 -2.36
N PRO A 4 38.54 16.68 -1.94
CA PRO A 4 37.63 15.76 -2.62
C PRO A 4 36.20 16.28 -2.48
N ASP A 5 35.50 16.32 -3.61
CA ASP A 5 34.11 16.76 -3.70
C ASP A 5 33.20 15.88 -2.82
N PRO A 6 32.34 16.44 -1.95
CA PRO A 6 31.57 15.66 -0.97
C PRO A 6 30.45 14.82 -1.60
N TYR A 7 30.16 14.99 -2.88
CA TYR A 7 29.10 14.23 -3.54
C TYR A 7 29.50 12.77 -3.79
N PRO A 8 28.60 11.80 -3.53
CA PRO A 8 28.85 10.42 -3.90
C PRO A 8 29.02 10.30 -5.42
N LEU A 9 30.03 9.52 -5.83
CA LEU A 9 30.38 9.28 -7.24
C LEU A 9 30.72 10.58 -8.00
N ALA A 10 31.42 11.52 -7.36
CA ALA A 10 31.68 12.85 -7.91
C ALA A 10 32.48 12.82 -9.23
N GLU A 11 33.46 11.93 -9.36
CA GLU A 11 34.22 11.81 -10.61
C GLU A 11 33.34 11.28 -11.75
N GLU A 12 32.53 10.24 -11.52
CA GLU A 12 31.61 9.73 -12.54
C GLU A 12 30.55 10.77 -12.92
N ARG A 13 30.05 11.56 -11.96
CA ARG A 13 29.14 12.69 -12.22
C ARG A 13 29.75 13.72 -13.15
N ARG A 14 31.02 14.07 -12.92
CA ARG A 14 31.73 15.05 -13.76
C ARG A 14 31.89 14.52 -15.18
N LEU A 15 32.30 13.26 -15.33
CA LEU A 15 32.41 12.61 -16.65
C LEU A 15 31.05 12.57 -17.36
N PHE A 16 29.99 12.22 -16.64
CA PHE A 16 28.63 12.19 -17.17
C PHE A 16 28.13 13.57 -17.61
N TYR A 17 28.34 14.61 -16.79
CA TYR A 17 28.02 15.99 -17.14
C TYR A 17 28.81 16.49 -18.35
N VAL A 18 30.11 16.19 -18.44
CA VAL A 18 30.95 16.56 -19.59
C VAL A 18 30.44 15.88 -20.86
N ALA A 19 30.04 14.61 -20.80
CA ALA A 19 29.46 13.90 -21.94
C ALA A 19 28.14 14.54 -22.41
N LEU A 20 27.27 14.93 -21.48
CA LEU A 20 26.01 15.62 -21.77
C LEU A 20 26.21 17.01 -22.40
N THR A 21 27.16 17.78 -21.86
CA THR A 21 27.33 19.20 -22.23
C THR A 21 28.25 19.44 -23.42
N ARG A 22 29.14 18.50 -23.75
CA ARG A 22 30.03 18.63 -24.92
C ARG A 22 29.43 18.12 -26.23
N ALA A 23 28.32 17.41 -26.19
CA ALA A 23 27.62 16.96 -27.39
C ALA A 23 26.91 18.15 -28.07
N ARG A 24 27.15 18.34 -29.37
CA ARG A 24 26.64 19.51 -30.12
C ARG A 24 25.28 19.33 -30.80
N ARG A 25 24.82 18.10 -31.00
CA ARG A 25 23.59 17.81 -31.80
C ARG A 25 22.56 16.98 -31.06
N GLN A 26 22.97 15.84 -30.49
CA GLN A 26 22.08 14.95 -29.76
C GLN A 26 22.92 14.12 -28.79
N VAL A 27 22.40 13.86 -27.60
CA VAL A 27 22.93 12.85 -26.67
C VAL A 27 21.90 11.72 -26.60
N ARG A 28 22.36 10.47 -26.75
CA ARG A 28 21.57 9.28 -26.49
C ARG A 28 22.26 8.50 -25.38
N ILE A 29 21.50 8.17 -24.34
CA ILE A 29 22.03 7.40 -23.21
C ILE A 29 21.31 6.06 -23.25
N CYS A 30 22.08 4.98 -23.39
CA CYS A 30 21.55 3.62 -23.42
C CYS A 30 21.85 2.97 -22.07
N THR A 31 20.84 2.37 -21.44
CA THR A 31 21.01 1.55 -20.24
C THR A 31 20.18 0.29 -20.31
N LEU A 32 20.52 -0.69 -19.48
CA LEU A 32 19.70 -1.87 -19.28
C LEU A 32 18.41 -1.48 -18.55
N ALA A 33 17.27 -2.03 -18.99
CA ALA A 33 15.96 -1.75 -18.40
C ALA A 33 15.89 -2.06 -16.89
N ASP A 34 16.65 -3.06 -16.45
CA ASP A 34 16.61 -3.59 -15.09
C ASP A 34 17.51 -2.84 -14.11
N ALA A 35 18.54 -2.20 -14.65
CA ALA A 35 19.61 -1.56 -13.91
C ALA A 35 20.03 -0.25 -14.61
N PRO A 36 19.14 0.76 -14.70
CA PRO A 36 19.54 2.07 -15.17
C PRO A 36 20.55 2.69 -14.21
N SER A 37 21.41 3.55 -14.74
CA SER A 37 22.37 4.28 -13.91
C SER A 37 21.62 5.21 -12.94
N ARG A 38 22.19 5.40 -11.74
CA ARG A 38 21.63 6.29 -10.73
C ARG A 38 21.40 7.71 -11.27
N PHE A 39 22.29 8.19 -12.15
CA PHE A 39 22.19 9.52 -12.73
C PHE A 39 20.98 9.67 -13.67
N LEU A 40 20.64 8.64 -14.44
CA LEU A 40 19.43 8.66 -15.26
C LEU A 40 18.16 8.68 -14.42
N ILE A 41 18.14 7.93 -13.33
CA ILE A 41 16.99 7.93 -12.41
C ILE A 41 16.81 9.31 -11.76
N GLU A 42 17.91 9.95 -11.37
CA GLU A 42 17.88 11.32 -10.83
C GLU A 42 17.33 12.31 -11.86
N LEU A 43 17.79 12.25 -13.11
CA LEU A 43 17.30 13.11 -14.20
C LEU A 43 15.81 12.86 -14.53
N ALA A 44 15.39 11.59 -14.55
CA ALA A 44 14.00 11.22 -14.76
C ALA A 44 13.10 11.70 -13.61
N ARG A 45 13.59 11.63 -12.36
CA ARG A 45 12.87 12.14 -11.18
C ARG A 45 12.69 13.65 -11.24
N THR A 46 13.68 14.40 -11.73
CA THR A 46 13.56 15.84 -11.92
C THR A 46 12.67 16.23 -13.11
N GLY A 47 12.21 15.25 -13.91
CA GLY A 47 11.43 15.50 -15.13
C GLY A 47 12.26 16.07 -16.27
N ALA A 48 13.59 15.95 -16.21
CA ALA A 48 14.48 16.47 -17.25
C ALA A 48 14.60 15.52 -18.45
N VAL A 49 14.33 14.24 -18.26
CA VAL A 49 14.45 13.19 -19.27
C VAL A 49 13.33 12.16 -19.09
N GLU A 50 12.69 11.76 -20.19
CA GLU A 50 11.80 10.60 -20.24
C GLU A 50 12.59 9.36 -20.66
N ILE A 51 12.45 8.25 -19.92
CA ILE A 51 13.14 7.00 -20.23
C ILE A 51 12.19 6.11 -21.03
N GLU A 52 12.45 6.02 -22.33
CA GLU A 52 11.77 5.13 -23.25
C GLU A 52 12.38 3.72 -23.14
N ALA A 53 11.59 2.72 -22.75
CA ALA A 53 11.96 1.30 -22.81
C ALA A 53 11.00 0.55 -23.73
N GLU A 54 11.45 -0.58 -24.29
CA GLU A 54 10.65 -1.39 -25.22
C GLU A 54 9.35 -1.93 -24.58
N GLU A 55 9.34 -2.13 -23.26
CA GLU A 55 8.21 -2.64 -22.48
C GLU A 55 7.34 -1.53 -21.85
N GLY A 56 7.56 -0.26 -22.24
CA GLY A 56 6.81 0.91 -21.80
C GLY A 56 7.64 1.95 -21.03
N VAL A 57 6.95 2.88 -20.36
CA VAL A 57 7.59 3.98 -19.61
C VAL A 57 8.17 3.45 -18.29
N LEU A 58 9.48 3.63 -18.12
CA LEU A 58 10.20 3.15 -16.93
C LEU A 58 9.99 4.11 -15.75
N SER A 59 9.10 3.75 -14.81
CA SER A 59 8.89 4.55 -13.59
C SER A 59 9.94 4.26 -12.52
N PRO A 60 10.62 5.28 -11.96
CA PRO A 60 11.56 5.08 -10.87
C PRO A 60 10.86 4.72 -9.55
N CYS A 61 11.54 3.95 -8.70
CA CYS A 61 11.01 3.56 -7.40
C CYS A 61 11.01 4.76 -6.42
N PRO A 62 9.88 5.06 -5.75
CA PRO A 62 9.78 6.17 -4.81
C PRO A 62 10.53 5.92 -3.49
N LYS A 63 10.73 4.65 -3.11
CA LYS A 63 11.37 4.29 -1.82
C LYS A 63 12.89 4.37 -1.89
N CYS A 64 13.51 3.71 -2.87
CA CYS A 64 14.98 3.61 -2.92
C CYS A 64 15.61 4.61 -3.91
N GLY A 65 14.88 5.07 -4.93
CA GLY A 65 15.43 5.96 -5.96
C GLY A 65 16.55 5.41 -6.82
N CYS A 66 16.91 4.13 -6.66
CA CYS A 66 17.95 3.46 -7.45
C CYS A 66 17.40 2.32 -8.32
N GLY A 67 16.17 1.86 -8.04
CA GLY A 67 15.53 0.77 -8.79
C GLY A 67 14.34 1.26 -9.60
N THR A 68 13.92 0.42 -10.53
CA THR A 68 12.77 0.66 -11.41
C THR A 68 11.58 -0.16 -10.98
N MET A 69 10.38 0.31 -11.29
CA MET A 69 9.15 -0.42 -11.04
C MET A 69 8.89 -1.41 -12.18
N LYS A 70 8.84 -2.70 -11.85
CA LYS A 70 8.54 -3.78 -12.77
C LYS A 70 7.23 -4.46 -12.40
N ARG A 71 6.48 -4.91 -13.40
CA ARG A 71 5.27 -5.71 -13.20
C ARG A 71 5.65 -7.17 -12.97
N TYR A 72 5.03 -7.77 -11.97
CA TYR A 72 5.17 -9.17 -11.60
C TYR A 72 3.78 -9.75 -11.35
N ASP A 73 3.55 -10.98 -11.80
CA ASP A 73 2.33 -11.71 -11.53
C ASP A 73 2.50 -12.59 -10.29
N GLY A 74 1.71 -12.31 -9.25
CA GLY A 74 1.70 -13.08 -8.01
C GLY A 74 0.42 -13.88 -7.84
N GLN A 75 0.41 -14.78 -6.86
CA GLN A 75 -0.78 -15.55 -6.46
C GLN A 75 -1.98 -14.66 -6.09
N TYR A 76 -1.72 -13.44 -5.60
CA TYR A 76 -2.72 -12.46 -5.20
C TYR A 76 -3.05 -11.42 -6.29
N GLY A 77 -2.59 -11.64 -7.53
CA GLY A 77 -2.77 -10.74 -8.68
C GLY A 77 -1.48 -10.02 -9.12
N PRO A 78 -1.56 -9.22 -10.20
CA PRO A 78 -0.42 -8.48 -10.73
C PRO A 78 -0.02 -7.34 -9.78
N PHE A 79 1.26 -7.28 -9.46
CA PHE A 79 1.85 -6.26 -8.60
C PHE A 79 3.10 -5.65 -9.25
N GLU A 80 3.37 -4.39 -8.92
CA GLU A 80 4.53 -3.64 -9.36
C GLU A 80 5.54 -3.65 -8.21
N ALA A 81 6.75 -4.16 -8.43
CA ALA A 81 7.81 -4.21 -7.42
C ALA A 81 9.12 -3.62 -7.93
N CYS A 82 9.96 -3.21 -6.99
CA CYS A 82 11.26 -2.66 -7.29
C CYS A 82 12.22 -3.73 -7.83
N SER A 83 12.93 -3.44 -8.93
CA SER A 83 13.94 -4.33 -9.52
C SER A 83 15.11 -4.66 -8.59
N THR A 84 15.32 -3.88 -7.54
CA THR A 84 16.47 -4.02 -6.62
C THR A 84 16.16 -4.88 -5.37
N HIS A 85 15.17 -5.77 -5.40
CA HIS A 85 14.96 -6.73 -4.31
C HIS A 85 16.18 -7.69 -4.23
N PRO A 86 16.74 -8.01 -3.04
CA PRO A 86 16.26 -7.76 -1.67
C PRO A 86 16.70 -6.44 -1.03
N ARG A 87 17.43 -5.56 -1.72
CA ARG A 87 17.84 -4.26 -1.16
C ARG A 87 16.68 -3.27 -1.02
N CYS A 88 15.59 -3.46 -1.74
CA CYS A 88 14.39 -2.64 -1.65
C CYS A 88 13.12 -3.50 -1.72
N ASP A 89 12.33 -3.49 -0.64
CA ASP A 89 11.06 -4.25 -0.53
C ASP A 89 9.81 -3.47 -0.98
N PHE A 90 9.99 -2.43 -1.81
CA PHE A 90 8.86 -1.62 -2.27
C PHE A 90 8.03 -2.39 -3.32
N LYS A 91 6.72 -2.50 -3.06
CA LYS A 91 5.73 -3.13 -3.93
C LYS A 91 4.39 -2.41 -3.85
N ARG A 92 3.67 -2.33 -4.98
CA ARG A 92 2.32 -1.78 -5.10
C ARG A 92 1.45 -2.74 -5.91
N ASN A 93 0.16 -2.85 -5.62
CA ASN A 93 -0.75 -3.72 -6.38
C ASN A 93 -1.29 -2.94 -7.59
N ILE A 94 -1.35 -3.58 -8.77
CA ILE A 94 -1.79 -2.95 -10.04
C ILE A 94 -3.24 -3.30 -10.37
N SER A 95 -3.87 -4.25 -9.65
CA SER A 95 -5.26 -4.65 -9.90
C SER A 95 -6.14 -3.42 -10.16
N VAL A 96 -6.56 -3.31 -11.42
CA VAL A 96 -7.28 -2.20 -12.02
C VAL A 96 -8.71 -2.20 -11.50
N GLU A 97 -8.84 -1.81 -10.24
CA GLU A 97 -10.05 -1.31 -9.61
C GLU A 97 -9.67 -0.11 -8.73
N SER A 98 -9.02 0.86 -9.37
CA SER A 98 -8.78 2.21 -8.86
C SER A 98 -10.07 3.03 -8.61
N SER A 99 -11.22 2.37 -8.49
CA SER A 99 -12.47 2.95 -7.96
C SER A 99 -12.93 2.29 -6.66
N ARG A 100 -12.10 1.44 -6.03
CA ARG A 100 -12.11 1.34 -4.55
C ARG A 100 -10.97 2.19 -4.02
N ALA A 101 -11.11 3.50 -4.22
CA ALA A 101 -10.59 4.49 -3.28
C ALA A 101 -10.81 3.93 -1.88
N GLY A 102 -9.72 3.79 -1.13
CA GLY A 102 -9.58 2.84 -0.04
C GLY A 102 -10.86 2.61 0.76
N ALA A 103 -11.36 1.38 0.78
CA ALA A 103 -11.86 0.90 2.06
C ALA A 103 -10.61 0.88 2.94
N PRO A 104 -10.44 1.81 3.90
CA PRO A 104 -9.36 1.63 4.82
C PRO A 104 -9.62 0.26 5.44
N SER A 105 -8.61 -0.60 5.51
CA SER A 105 -8.65 -1.71 6.45
C SER A 105 -8.59 -1.14 7.88
N ASN A 106 -9.43 -0.14 8.19
CA ASN A 106 -9.68 0.32 9.53
C ASN A 106 -10.65 -0.69 10.12
N ARG A 107 -10.15 -1.90 10.39
CA ARG A 107 -10.76 -2.76 11.40
C ARG A 107 -10.62 -2.01 12.72
N VAL A 108 -11.56 -1.11 12.97
CA VAL A 108 -11.59 -0.32 14.19
C VAL A 108 -12.04 -1.27 15.29
N ARG A 109 -11.11 -1.66 16.15
CA ARG A 109 -11.41 -2.35 17.40
C ARG A 109 -11.60 -1.29 18.48
N ILE A 110 -12.84 -1.14 18.93
CA ILE A 110 -13.16 -0.26 20.05
C ILE A 110 -12.71 -0.99 21.32
N ALA A 111 -11.73 -0.42 22.04
CA ALA A 111 -11.19 -0.99 23.27
C ALA A 111 -12.16 -0.89 24.45
N ARG A 112 -13.08 0.07 24.39
CA ARG A 112 -14.17 0.20 25.35
C ARG A 112 -15.25 -0.85 25.04
N PRO A 113 -15.71 -1.59 26.05
CA PRO A 113 -16.85 -2.46 25.88
C PRO A 113 -18.11 -1.61 25.62
N MET A 114 -19.03 -2.18 24.84
CA MET A 114 -20.29 -1.54 24.43
C MET A 114 -21.47 -2.45 24.71
N SER A 115 -22.66 -1.87 24.76
CA SER A 115 -23.93 -2.57 24.86
C SER A 115 -24.49 -2.96 23.49
N VAL A 116 -25.33 -4.01 23.49
CA VAL A 116 -26.07 -4.42 22.29
C VAL A 116 -27.07 -3.32 21.92
N GLY A 117 -27.06 -2.88 20.66
CA GLY A 117 -27.95 -1.83 20.17
C GLY A 117 -27.36 -0.42 20.16
N ASP A 118 -26.16 -0.21 20.71
CA ASP A 118 -25.49 1.09 20.65
C ASP A 118 -25.16 1.50 19.20
N TYR A 119 -25.20 2.80 18.93
CA TYR A 119 -24.80 3.34 17.65
C TYR A 119 -23.29 3.21 17.43
N CYS A 120 -22.90 2.77 16.22
CA CYS A 120 -21.52 2.60 15.86
C CYS A 120 -20.82 3.97 15.75
N PRO A 121 -19.75 4.24 16.52
CA PRO A 121 -19.07 5.53 16.50
C PRO A 121 -18.27 5.76 15.22
N THR A 122 -18.12 4.73 14.38
CA THR A 122 -17.36 4.82 13.12
C THR A 122 -18.25 5.20 11.94
N CYS A 123 -19.51 4.73 11.90
CA CYS A 123 -20.43 5.06 10.81
C CYS A 123 -21.63 5.92 11.22
N GLY A 124 -21.93 6.07 12.52
CA GLY A 124 -23.05 6.86 13.03
C GLY A 124 -24.43 6.22 12.82
N ASP A 125 -24.62 5.47 11.72
CA ASP A 125 -25.94 4.95 11.31
C ASP A 125 -26.18 3.47 11.68
N GLY A 126 -25.10 2.69 11.83
CA GLY A 126 -25.20 1.25 12.11
C GLY A 126 -25.28 0.97 13.60
N SER A 127 -26.09 -0.01 14.01
CA SER A 127 -26.17 -0.47 15.40
C SER A 127 -25.20 -1.63 15.65
N MET A 128 -24.69 -1.71 16.88
CA MET A 128 -23.80 -2.79 17.33
C MET A 128 -24.63 -4.05 17.63
N VAL A 129 -24.37 -5.11 16.89
CA VAL A 129 -25.04 -6.42 17.02
C VAL A 129 -24.07 -7.50 17.45
N VAL A 130 -24.55 -8.44 18.26
CA VAL A 130 -23.73 -9.59 18.69
C VAL A 130 -23.52 -10.55 17.54
N ARG A 131 -22.26 -10.86 17.23
CA ARG A 131 -21.88 -11.94 16.34
C ARG A 131 -20.99 -12.93 17.09
N SER A 132 -21.31 -14.20 16.99
CA SER A 132 -20.50 -15.30 17.52
C SER A 132 -19.75 -15.97 16.36
N GLY A 133 -18.43 -15.88 16.40
CA GLY A 133 -17.55 -16.54 15.44
C GLY A 133 -17.04 -17.86 16.01
N GLY A 134 -17.89 -18.88 16.12
CA GLY A 134 -17.50 -20.24 16.53
C GLY A 134 -16.63 -20.29 17.80
N ALA A 135 -15.35 -20.65 17.66
CA ALA A 135 -14.39 -20.82 18.76
C ALA A 135 -13.99 -19.53 19.51
N TYR A 136 -14.40 -18.35 19.03
CA TYR A 136 -14.10 -17.07 19.66
C TYR A 136 -15.25 -16.60 20.56
N GLN A 137 -14.90 -15.85 21.61
CA GLN A 137 -15.88 -15.16 22.46
C GLN A 137 -16.82 -14.29 21.61
N PRO A 138 -18.11 -14.19 21.98
CA PRO A 138 -19.04 -13.33 21.28
C PRO A 138 -18.53 -11.88 21.27
N PHE A 139 -18.68 -11.20 20.14
CA PHE A 139 -18.23 -9.81 19.98
C PHE A 139 -19.32 -8.97 19.33
N LEU A 140 -19.26 -7.66 19.55
CA LEU A 140 -20.14 -6.72 18.86
C LEU A 140 -19.54 -6.33 17.52
N ALA A 141 -20.36 -6.36 16.47
CA ALA A 141 -20.02 -5.87 15.15
C ALA A 141 -21.09 -4.91 14.65
N CYS A 142 -20.71 -3.94 13.82
CA CYS A 142 -21.67 -3.05 13.19
C CYS A 142 -22.62 -3.83 12.27
N SER A 143 -23.91 -3.49 12.29
CA SER A 143 -24.93 -4.05 11.40
C SER A 143 -24.68 -3.72 9.92
N GLY A 144 -23.99 -2.60 9.65
CA GLY A 144 -23.59 -2.16 8.32
C GLY A 144 -22.41 -2.94 7.69
N TYR A 145 -22.10 -4.16 8.15
CA TYR A 145 -21.11 -5.00 7.46
C TYR A 145 -21.65 -5.42 6.08
N PRO A 146 -20.91 -5.29 4.95
CA PRO A 146 -19.45 -5.15 4.84
C PRO A 146 -18.90 -3.72 4.71
N SER A 147 -19.75 -2.68 4.67
CA SER A 147 -19.31 -1.29 4.50
C SER A 147 -18.64 -0.73 5.75
N CYS A 148 -19.09 -1.13 6.95
CA CYS A 148 -18.44 -0.80 8.23
C CYS A 148 -17.85 -2.07 8.89
N LYS A 149 -16.53 -2.08 9.15
CA LYS A 149 -15.78 -3.21 9.74
C LYS A 149 -15.42 -2.99 11.22
N THR A 150 -16.20 -2.19 11.92
CA THR A 150 -16.00 -1.88 13.35
C THR A 150 -16.44 -3.05 14.23
N THR A 151 -15.59 -3.37 15.21
CA THR A 151 -15.83 -4.42 16.21
C THR A 151 -15.56 -3.91 17.62
N ALA A 152 -16.34 -4.32 18.60
CA ALA A 152 -16.14 -3.99 20.01
C ALA A 152 -16.27 -5.24 20.89
N ALA A 153 -15.70 -5.19 22.09
CA ALA A 153 -15.94 -6.20 23.11
C ALA A 153 -17.34 -6.01 23.71
N LEU A 154 -17.97 -7.11 24.11
CA LEU A 154 -19.20 -7.08 24.90
C LEU A 154 -18.88 -6.73 26.35
N ASP A 155 -19.63 -5.82 26.94
CA ASP A 155 -19.69 -5.69 28.40
C ASP A 155 -20.23 -7.01 28.96
N GLY A 156 -19.47 -7.65 29.84
CA GLY A 156 -19.78 -8.95 30.47
C GLY A 156 -20.95 -8.91 31.46
N GLY A 157 -21.99 -8.12 31.19
CA GLY A 157 -23.27 -8.16 31.89
C GLY A 157 -24.09 -9.34 31.40
N THR A 158 -24.04 -10.44 32.14
CA THR A 158 -24.92 -11.59 32.03
C THR A 158 -26.39 -11.18 32.03
N GLU A 159 -27.12 -11.35 30.92
CA GLU A 159 -28.54 -11.77 30.92
C GLU A 159 -28.84 -12.57 29.65
N GLY A 160 -28.97 -13.88 29.80
CA GLY A 160 -29.32 -14.81 28.74
C GLY A 160 -30.79 -14.69 28.34
N GLY A 161 -31.05 -14.14 27.15
CA GLY A 161 -32.35 -14.21 26.49
C GLY A 161 -32.52 -15.51 25.69
N ALA A 162 -32.44 -16.66 26.35
CA ALA A 162 -32.88 -17.92 25.75
C ALA A 162 -34.42 -17.90 25.69
N THR A 163 -34.97 -17.75 24.48
CA THR A 163 -36.40 -17.89 24.19
C THR A 163 -36.88 -19.28 24.59
N ARG A 164 -37.43 -19.39 25.79
CA ARG A 164 -38.12 -20.58 26.27
C ARG A 164 -39.42 -20.70 25.48
N ARG A 165 -39.41 -21.57 24.45
CA ARG A 165 -40.64 -22.10 23.85
C ARG A 165 -41.48 -22.71 24.97
N GLN A 166 -42.57 -22.05 25.35
CA GLN A 166 -43.61 -22.67 26.14
C GLN A 166 -44.51 -23.43 25.17
N THR A 167 -44.37 -24.75 25.16
CA THR A 167 -45.37 -25.69 24.68
C THR A 167 -46.59 -25.56 25.60
N LEU A 168 -47.77 -25.26 25.02
CA LEU A 168 -49.06 -25.36 25.70
C LEU A 168 -49.37 -26.82 26.06
N PRO A 169 -49.97 -27.07 27.23
CA PRO A 169 -50.92 -28.15 27.39
C PRO A 169 -52.29 -27.58 27.78
N GLY A 170 -53.34 -28.04 27.09
CA GLY A 170 -54.74 -27.68 27.32
C GLY A 170 -55.60 -28.08 26.14
#